data_AF-A0A1B3ZFY2-F1
#
_entry.id   AF-A0A1B3ZFY2-F1
#
_cell.length_a   1.000
_cell.length_b   1.000
_cell.length_c   1.000
_cell.angle_alpha   90.00
_cell.angle_beta   90.00
_cell.angle_gamma   90.00
#
_symmetry.space_group_name_H-M   'P 1'
#
loop_
_entity.id
_entity.type
_entity.pdbx_description
1 polymer ?
#
loop_
_entity_poly.entity_id
_entity_poly.type
_entity_poly.pdbx_seq_one_letter_code
_entity_poly.pdbx_strand_id
1 'polypeptide(L)' 'MLKNPTLDLLGHLGLAGMAKAFAEMEGNDDAASLSHAEWLALLLDQEATYRNDRRLADSGVIAPIIPR' A
#
# COMPACT_ATOMS: atom_id res chain seq x y z
N MET A 1 19.26 -11.34 -6.75
CA MET A 1 18.03 -10.61 -6.41
C MET A 1 17.85 -9.48 -7.41
N LEU A 2 16.96 -9.62 -8.39
CA LEU A 2 16.55 -8.46 -9.18
C LEU A 2 15.69 -7.60 -8.25
N LYS A 3 16.27 -6.55 -7.67
CA LYS A 3 15.47 -5.50 -7.03
C LYS A 3 14.64 -4.87 -8.16
N ASN A 4 13.32 -5.02 -8.11
CA ASN A 4 12.46 -4.29 -9.03
C ASN A 4 12.65 -2.80 -8.69
N PRO A 5 13.24 -1.97 -9.59
CA PRO A 5 13.58 -0.59 -9.27
C PRO A 5 12.35 0.24 -8.88
N THR A 6 11.17 -0.14 -9.37
CA THR A 6 9.90 0.49 -9.02
C THR A 6 9.51 0.20 -7.56
N LEU A 7 9.64 -1.03 -7.09
CA LEU A 7 9.34 -1.38 -5.69
C LEU A 7 10.28 -0.65 -4.71
N ASP A 8 11.57 -0.55 -5.06
CA ASP A 8 12.55 0.17 -4.25
C ASP A 8 12.20 1.66 -4.13
N LEU A 9 11.82 2.29 -5.25
CA LEU A 9 11.40 3.69 -5.27
C LEU A 9 10.09 3.92 -4.50
N LEU A 10 9.09 3.04 -4.65
CA LEU A 10 7.83 3.14 -3.91
C LEU A 10 8.06 3.05 -2.40
N GLY A 11 8.94 2.14 -1.97
CA GLY A 11 9.38 2.04 -0.58
C GLY A 11 10.08 3.32 -0.10
N HIS A 12 10.99 3.87 -0.90
CA HIS A 12 11.69 5.12 -0.58
C HIS A 12 10.75 6.32 -0.44
N LEU A 13 9.69 6.38 -1.24
CA LEU A 13 8.67 7.43 -1.20
C LEU A 13 7.64 7.24 -0.07
N GLY A 14 7.70 6.13 0.67
CA GLY A 14 6.74 5.82 1.72
C GLY A 14 5.35 5.42 1.21
N LEU A 15 5.24 5.03 -0.07
CA LEU A 15 4.01 4.58 -0.71
C LEU A 15 3.81 3.08 -0.48
N ALA A 16 3.69 2.69 0.79
CA ALA A 16 3.72 1.28 1.19
C ALA A 16 2.51 0.48 0.70
N GLY A 17 1.32 1.08 0.61
CA GLY A 17 0.14 0.43 0.05
C GLY A 17 0.29 0.23 -1.46
N MET A 18 0.84 1.24 -2.15
CA MET A 18 1.15 1.15 -3.57
C MET A 18 2.21 0.07 -3.85
N ALA A 19 3.28 0.01 -3.06
CA ALA A 19 4.33 -1.01 -3.20
C ALA A 19 3.77 -2.43 -3.06
N LYS A 20 2.85 -2.64 -2.11
CA LYS A 20 2.17 -3.92 -1.94
C LYS A 20 1.33 -4.29 -3.16
N ALA A 21 0.46 -3.38 -3.61
CA ALA A 21 -0.39 -3.60 -4.77
C ALA A 21 0.43 -3.89 -6.04
N PHE A 22 1.54 -3.18 -6.23
CA PHE A 22 2.45 -3.39 -7.35
C PHE A 22 3.03 -4.82 -7.34
N ALA A 23 3.51 -5.30 -6.18
CA ALA A 23 4.05 -6.64 -6.05
C ALA A 23 2.99 -7.74 -6.28
N GLU A 24 1.75 -7.51 -5.83
CA GLU A 24 0.63 -8.42 -6.05
C GLU A 24 0.20 -8.48 -7.53
N MET A 25 0.26 -7.35 -8.23
CA MET A 25 -0.08 -7.29 -9.65
C MET A 25 1.00 -7.83 -10.58
N GLU A 26 2.30 -7.70 -10.24
CA GLU A 26 3.38 -8.34 -11.02
C GLU A 26 3.26 -9.86 -11.08
N GLY A 27 2.64 -10.48 -10.08
CA GLY A 27 2.41 -11.93 -10.02
C GLY A 27 1.07 -12.39 -10.61
N ASN A 28 0.23 -11.47 -11.09
CA ASN A 28 -1.14 -11.77 -11.49
C ASN A 28 -1.39 -11.51 -12.98
N ASP A 29 -1.60 -12.58 -13.77
CA ASP A 29 -1.95 -12.50 -15.19
C ASP A 29 -3.25 -11.71 -15.46
N ASP A 30 -4.21 -11.70 -14.54
CA ASP A 30 -5.45 -10.90 -14.70
C ASP A 30 -5.15 -9.40 -14.69
N ALA A 31 -4.08 -8.97 -14.02
CA ALA A 31 -3.66 -7.58 -14.03
C ALA A 31 -3.18 -7.12 -15.41
N ALA A 32 -2.78 -8.05 -16.29
CA ALA A 32 -2.40 -7.74 -17.67
C ALA A 32 -3.62 -7.38 -18.56
N SER A 33 -4.84 -7.71 -18.13
CA SER A 33 -6.08 -7.36 -18.83
C SER A 33 -6.58 -5.94 -18.53
N LEU A 34 -6.07 -5.31 -17.46
CA LEU A 34 -6.46 -3.97 -17.04
C LEU A 34 -5.88 -2.91 -17.97
N SER A 35 -6.65 -1.88 -18.27
CA SER A 35 -6.09 -0.68 -18.86
C SER A 35 -5.12 -0.01 -17.88
N HIS A 36 -4.21 0.81 -18.41
CA HIS A 36 -3.26 1.55 -17.58
C HIS A 36 -3.95 2.44 -16.52
N ALA A 37 -5.13 2.99 -16.85
CA ALA A 37 -5.90 3.82 -15.93
C ALA A 37 -6.51 2.99 -14.79
N GLU A 38 -7.07 1.82 -15.10
CA GLU A 38 -7.64 0.91 -14.09
C GLU A 38 -6.55 0.36 -13.17
N TRP A 39 -5.42 -0.04 -13.76
CA TRP A 39 -4.24 -0.46 -13.02
C TRP A 39 -3.80 0.62 -12.03
N LEU A 40 -3.61 1.86 -12.50
CA LEU A 40 -3.22 2.99 -11.65
C LEU A 40 -4.26 3.27 -10.55
N ALA A 41 -5.55 3.16 -10.86
CA ALA A 41 -6.61 3.36 -9.88
C ALA A 41 -6.52 2.36 -8.73
N LEU A 42 -6.26 1.07 -9.00
CA LEU A 42 -6.10 0.04 -7.95
C LEU A 42 -4.90 0.30 -7.04
N LEU A 43 -3.78 0.73 -7.62
CA LEU A 43 -2.59 1.12 -6.84
C LEU A 43 -2.86 2.28 -5.88
N LEU A 44 -3.56 3.30 -6.37
CA LEU A 44 -3.90 4.48 -5.58
C LEU A 44 -4.95 4.14 -4.50
N ASP A 45 -5.91 3.28 -4.81
CA ASP A 45 -6.91 2.82 -3.85
C ASP A 45 -6.27 2.04 -2.70
N GLN A 46 -5.34 1.12 -3.01
CA GLN A 46 -4.61 0.37 -1.98
C GLN A 46 -3.77 1.30 -1.08
N GLU A 47 -3.14 2.33 -1.65
CA GLU A 47 -2.41 3.34 -0.89
C GLU A 47 -3.34 4.20 -0.01
N ALA A 48 -4.49 4.61 -0.52
CA ALA A 48 -5.48 5.37 0.25
C ALA A 48 -6.03 4.54 1.43
N THR A 49 -6.37 3.28 1.17
CA THR A 49 -6.81 2.32 2.18
C THR A 49 -5.73 2.12 3.25
N TYR A 50 -4.48 1.87 2.83
CA TYR A 50 -3.35 1.71 3.75
C TYR A 50 -3.17 2.91 4.69
N ARG A 51 -3.30 4.13 4.15
CA ARG A 51 -3.21 5.35 4.96
C ARG A 51 -4.37 5.50 5.93
N ASN A 52 -5.59 5.18 5.50
CA ASN A 52 -6.76 5.24 6.36
C ASN A 52 -6.66 4.23 7.50
N ASP A 53 -6.26 3.00 7.21
CA ASP A 53 -6.06 1.95 8.22
C ASP A 53 -5.00 2.36 9.23
N ARG A 54 -3.87 2.90 8.76
CA ARG A 54 -2.82 3.42 9.65
C ARG A 54 -3.33 4.56 10.51
N ARG A 55 -4.08 5.51 9.94
CA ARG A 55 -4.70 6.62 10.69
C ARG A 55 -5.66 6.10 11.76
N LEU A 56 -6.48 5.09 11.45
CA LEU A 56 -7.40 4.47 12.40
C LEU A 56 -6.65 3.73 13.51
N ALA A 57 -5.59 3.00 13.17
CA ALA A 57 -4.72 2.33 14.14
C ALA A 57 -4.04 3.33 15.07
N ASP A 58 -3.50 4.42 14.53
CA ASP A 58 -2.85 5.49 15.30
C ASP A 58 -3.87 6.23 16.20
N SER A 59 -5.11 6.39 15.72
CA SER A 59 -6.19 7.02 16.51
C SER A 59 -6.73 6.11 17.62
N GLY A 60 -6.46 4.80 17.55
CA GLY A 60 -6.92 3.79 18.51
C GLY A 60 -6.03 3.62 19.74
N VAL A 61 -4.89 4.31 19.82
CA VAL A 61 -4.03 4.30 21.02
C VAL A 61 -4.59 5.26 22.07
N ILE A 62 -5.72 4.89 22.66
CA ILE A 62 -6.08 5.38 24.00
C ILE A 62 -5.23 4.57 24.97
N ALA A 63 -4.10 5.15 25.39
CA ALA A 63 -3.24 4.56 26.41
C ALA A 63 -4.11 4.13 27.61
N PRO A 64 -3.94 2.91 28.16
CA PRO A 64 -4.66 2.53 29.36
C PRO A 64 -4.24 3.49 30.48
N ILE A 65 -5.16 4.37 30.88
CA ILE A 65 -5.05 5.13 32.11
C ILE A 65 -5.17 4.10 33.23
N ILE A 66 -4.02 3.58 33.68
CA ILE A 66 -3.95 2.75 34.89
C ILE A 66 -3.79 3.70 36.07
N PRO A 67 -4.80 3.86 36.95
CA PRO A 67 -4.61 4.59 38.20
C PRO A 67 -3.77 3.75 39.18
N ARG A 68 -2.85 4.42 39.88
CA ARG A 68 -1.99 3.85 40.92
C ARG A 68 -2.75 3.49 42.18
#